data_AF-A0A654CPN2-F1
#
_entry.id   AF-A0A654CPN2-F1
#
_cell.length_a   1.000
_cell.length_b   1.000
_cell.length_c   1.000
_cell.angle_alpha   90.00
_cell.angle_beta   90.00
_cell.angle_gamma   90.00
#
_symmetry.space_group_name_H-M   'P 1'
#
loop_
_entity.id
_entity.type
_entity.pdbx_description
1 polymer ?
#
loop_
_entity_poly.entity_id
_entity_poly.type
_entity_poly.pdbx_seq_one_letter_code
_entity_poly.pdbx_strand_id
1 'polypeptide(L)'
;MTTPVTSTSTALTTLASAPLTQAAPETLIEVALLVWYDPDPLPSLKRTLEALEGIQQRRARFALDVIRRYPCIELERQRALRDLVDLKVSFEGGSMVDLLNAWGLDETETPNTKAILPFQTRHYAATQKKNS
;
A
#
# COMPACT_ATOMS: atom_id res chain seq x y z
N MET A 1 24.58 7.66 -8.66
CA MET A 1 23.55 8.71 -8.74
C MET A 1 22.52 8.37 -7.67
N THR A 2 22.45 9.16 -6.62
CA THR A 2 21.75 8.80 -5.38
C THR A 2 20.71 9.88 -5.11
N THR A 3 19.43 9.49 -5.10
CA THR A 3 18.23 10.06 -4.42
C THR A 3 16.96 9.88 -5.29
N PRO A 4 15.74 9.76 -4.70
CA PRO A 4 15.43 10.07 -3.29
C PRO A 4 14.57 9.03 -2.55
N VAL A 5 14.97 8.75 -1.31
CA VAL A 5 14.10 8.22 -0.23
C VAL A 5 12.92 9.18 0.06
N THR A 6 12.96 10.41 -0.48
CA THR A 6 11.93 11.44 -0.44
C THR A 6 10.76 11.20 -1.41
N SER A 7 10.96 10.54 -2.57
CA SER A 7 9.89 10.38 -3.58
C SER A 7 8.77 9.44 -3.15
N THR A 8 9.07 8.43 -2.33
CA THR A 8 8.15 7.33 -2.06
C THR A 8 7.16 7.61 -0.93
N SER A 9 7.52 8.48 0.03
CA SER A 9 6.56 9.04 1.01
C SER A 9 5.54 9.96 0.33
N THR A 10 5.95 10.64 -0.74
CA THR A 10 5.07 11.48 -1.56
C THR A 10 4.03 10.65 -2.31
N ALA A 11 4.39 9.46 -2.81
CA ALA A 11 3.44 8.58 -3.52
C ALA A 11 2.26 8.17 -2.63
N LEU A 12 2.50 7.70 -1.40
CA LEU A 12 1.41 7.31 -0.48
C LEU A 12 0.56 8.52 -0.06
N THR A 13 1.21 9.66 0.22
CA THR A 13 0.50 10.93 0.51
C THR A 13 -0.39 11.35 -0.66
N THR A 14 0.11 11.24 -1.89
CA THR A 14 -0.61 11.60 -3.12
C THR A 14 -1.78 10.64 -3.35
N LEU A 15 -1.56 9.33 -3.19
CA LEU A 15 -2.59 8.30 -3.29
C LEU A 15 -3.75 8.57 -2.33
N ALA A 16 -3.44 8.98 -1.10
CA ALA A 16 -4.44 9.25 -0.06
C ALA A 16 -5.15 10.61 -0.22
N SER A 17 -4.64 11.52 -1.05
CA SER A 17 -5.14 12.90 -1.15
C SER A 17 -6.53 13.01 -1.79
N ALA A 18 -6.92 12.04 -2.61
CA ALA A 18 -8.19 11.96 -3.33
C ALA A 18 -8.81 10.56 -3.15
N PRO A 19 -10.09 10.35 -3.54
CA PRO A 19 -10.67 9.02 -3.56
C PRO A 19 -9.81 8.05 -4.37
N LEU A 20 -9.61 6.83 -3.87
CA LEU A 20 -8.67 5.87 -4.48
C LEU A 20 -9.05 5.43 -5.90
N THR A 21 -10.33 5.56 -6.29
CA THR A 21 -10.78 5.35 -7.68
C THR A 21 -10.27 6.41 -8.65
N GLN A 22 -9.92 7.60 -8.18
CA GLN A 22 -9.42 8.72 -8.97
C GLN A 22 -7.88 8.78 -8.99
N ALA A 23 -7.21 7.97 -8.19
CA ALA A 23 -5.77 7.95 -8.13
C ALA A 23 -5.18 7.51 -9.47
N ALA A 24 -4.12 8.20 -9.88
CA ALA A 24 -3.34 7.80 -11.04
C ALA A 24 -2.78 6.38 -10.82
N PRO A 25 -2.89 5.47 -11.82
CA PRO A 25 -2.35 4.11 -11.72
C PRO A 25 -0.87 4.08 -11.30
N GLU A 26 -0.09 5.04 -11.78
CA GLU A 26 1.33 5.21 -11.50
C GLU A 26 1.59 5.38 -10.00
N THR A 27 0.79 6.19 -9.32
CA THR A 27 0.90 6.42 -7.88
C THR A 27 0.66 5.13 -7.09
N LEU A 28 -0.33 4.33 -7.49
CA LEU A 28 -0.60 3.04 -6.85
C LEU A 28 0.54 2.04 -7.11
N ILE A 29 1.12 2.03 -8.32
CA ILE A 29 2.27 1.20 -8.69
C ILE A 29 3.49 1.58 -7.83
N GLU A 30 3.80 2.87 -7.69
CA GLU A 30 4.92 3.33 -6.86
C GLU A 30 4.80 2.88 -5.41
N VAL A 31 3.60 3.00 -4.82
CA VAL A 31 3.34 2.52 -3.45
C VAL A 31 3.47 1.00 -3.38
N ALA A 32 2.94 0.26 -4.36
CA ALA A 32 3.05 -1.20 -4.37
C ALA A 32 4.51 -1.67 -4.50
N LEU A 33 5.31 -1.04 -5.35
CA LEU A 33 6.73 -1.34 -5.52
C LEU A 33 7.53 -1.04 -4.25
N LEU A 34 7.25 0.08 -3.58
CA LEU A 34 7.82 0.39 -2.27
C LEU A 34 7.52 -0.72 -1.26
N VAL A 35 6.24 -1.09 -1.14
CA VAL A 35 5.81 -2.10 -0.16
C VAL A 35 6.44 -3.47 -0.43
N TRP A 36 6.50 -3.88 -1.70
CA TRP A 36 6.94 -5.23 -2.07
C TRP A 36 8.46 -5.38 -2.19
N TYR A 37 9.18 -4.35 -2.62
CA TYR A 37 10.58 -4.51 -3.05
C TYR A 37 11.59 -3.59 -2.38
N ASP A 38 11.15 -2.52 -1.72
CA ASP A 38 12.10 -1.73 -0.93
C ASP A 38 12.70 -2.59 0.21
N PRO A 39 14.01 -2.51 0.48
CA PRO A 39 14.62 -3.29 1.54
C PRO A 39 14.01 -3.01 2.91
N ASP A 40 13.64 -1.75 3.21
CA ASP A 40 13.11 -1.32 4.51
C ASP A 40 12.02 -0.22 4.37
N PRO A 41 10.80 -0.56 3.92
CA PRO A 41 9.74 0.43 3.67
C PRO A 41 9.05 0.89 4.95
N LEU A 42 9.17 0.15 6.06
CA LEU A 42 8.34 0.38 7.24
C LEU A 42 8.56 1.75 7.90
N PRO A 43 9.79 2.27 8.07
CA PRO A 43 10.00 3.58 8.68
C PRO A 43 9.41 4.73 7.86
N SER A 44 9.51 4.67 6.53
CA SER A 44 8.97 5.71 5.64
C SER A 44 7.45 5.67 5.59
N LEU A 45 6.86 4.46 5.52
CA LEU A 45 5.43 4.26 5.59
C LEU A 45 4.87 4.74 6.94
N LYS A 46 5.52 4.38 8.06
CA LYS A 46 5.10 4.81 9.40
C LYS A 46 5.08 6.33 9.54
N ARG A 47 6.17 7.00 9.15
CA ARG A 47 6.23 8.47 9.19
C ARG A 47 5.12 9.12 8.35
N THR A 48 4.85 8.55 7.17
CA THR A 48 3.78 9.05 6.29
C THR A 48 2.41 8.86 6.92
N LEU A 49 2.13 7.69 7.51
CA LEU A 49 0.87 7.43 8.19
C LEU A 49 0.66 8.32 9.42
N GLU A 50 1.72 8.61 10.18
CA GLU A 50 1.68 9.51 11.34
C GLU A 50 1.45 10.98 10.94
N ALA A 51 1.86 11.38 9.73
CA ALA A 51 1.67 12.73 9.20
C ALA A 51 0.30 12.96 8.56
N LEU A 52 -0.41 11.89 8.16
CA LEU A 52 -1.74 11.96 7.58
C LEU A 52 -2.81 11.94 8.68
N GLU A 53 -3.91 12.65 8.44
CA GLU A 53 -5.04 12.72 9.36
C GLU A 53 -6.38 12.37 8.70
N GLY A 54 -7.37 12.02 9.51
CA GLY A 54 -8.75 11.84 9.09
C GLY A 54 -8.93 10.84 7.94
N ILE A 55 -9.56 11.28 6.85
CA ILE A 55 -9.88 10.44 5.69
C ILE A 55 -8.62 10.02 4.92
N GLN A 56 -7.62 10.91 4.81
CA GLN A 56 -6.38 10.60 4.09
C GLN A 56 -5.63 9.48 4.80
N GLN A 57 -5.55 9.54 6.13
CA GLN A 57 -4.92 8.50 6.92
C GLN A 57 -5.63 7.13 6.75
N ARG A 58 -6.96 7.12 6.71
CA ARG A 58 -7.75 5.91 6.46
C ARG A 58 -7.52 5.33 5.07
N ARG A 59 -7.52 6.17 4.02
CA ARG A 59 -7.19 5.77 2.65
C ARG A 59 -5.81 5.16 2.55
N ALA A 60 -4.81 5.80 3.15
CA ALA A 60 -3.44 5.30 3.15
C ALA A 60 -3.33 3.93 3.83
N ARG A 61 -3.93 3.76 5.01
CA ARG A 61 -3.94 2.47 5.71
C ARG A 61 -4.66 1.39 4.92
N PHE A 62 -5.83 1.71 4.33
CA PHE A 62 -6.58 0.78 3.51
C PHE A 62 -5.81 0.35 2.25
N ALA A 63 -5.17 1.29 1.54
CA ALA A 63 -4.34 0.98 0.38
C ALA A 63 -3.20 0.02 0.74
N LEU A 64 -2.52 0.25 1.87
CA LEU A 64 -1.49 -0.66 2.38
C LEU A 64 -2.07 -2.02 2.80
N ASP A 65 -3.26 -2.06 3.39
CA ASP A 65 -3.96 -3.30 3.75
C ASP A 65 -4.33 -4.15 2.52
N VAL A 66 -4.67 -3.50 1.40
CA VAL A 66 -4.89 -4.18 0.11
C VAL A 66 -3.57 -4.70 -0.46
N ILE A 67 -2.54 -3.86 -0.53
CA ILE A 67 -1.25 -4.19 -1.14
C ILE A 67 -0.52 -5.32 -0.39
N ARG A 68 -0.62 -5.38 0.95
CA ARG A 68 0.02 -6.45 1.75
C ARG A 68 -0.62 -7.83 1.57
N ARG A 69 -1.83 -7.93 1.00
CA ARG A 69 -2.55 -9.21 0.82
C ARG A 69 -2.06 -9.99 -0.41
N TYR A 70 -1.21 -9.38 -1.22
CA TYR A 70 -0.64 -10.03 -2.40
C TYR A 70 0.44 -11.06 -2.02
N PRO A 71 0.45 -12.24 -2.66
CA PRO A 71 1.32 -13.36 -2.26
C PRO A 71 2.80 -13.18 -2.63
N CYS A 72 3.18 -12.07 -3.28
CA CYS A 72 4.56 -11.76 -3.63
C CYS A 72 5.38 -11.21 -2.45
N ILE A 73 4.74 -10.94 -1.31
CA ILE A 73 5.37 -10.39 -0.12
C ILE A 73 5.85 -11.51 0.82
N GLU A 74 6.98 -11.31 1.48
CA GLU A 74 7.48 -12.23 2.50
C GLU A 74 6.61 -12.15 3.78
N LEU A 75 6.42 -13.29 4.46
CA LEU A 75 5.48 -13.41 5.57
C LEU A 75 5.80 -12.45 6.73
N GLU A 76 7.08 -12.25 7.05
CA GLU A 76 7.51 -11.32 8.10
C GLU A 76 7.10 -9.88 7.78
N ARG A 77 7.34 -9.46 6.53
CA ARG A 77 6.94 -8.15 6.03
C ARG A 77 5.42 -7.98 6.00
N GLN A 78 4.69 -9.03 5.63
CA GLN A 78 3.22 -9.03 5.68
C GLN A 78 2.68 -8.79 7.10
N ARG A 79 3.31 -9.42 8.10
CA ARG A 79 2.96 -9.24 9.52
C ARG A 79 3.28 -7.83 9.98
N ALA A 80 4.49 -7.33 9.68
CA ALA A 80 4.88 -5.98 10.06
C ALA A 80 3.99 -4.90 9.44
N LEU A 81 3.55 -5.08 8.19
CA LEU A 81 2.60 -4.18 7.54
C LEU A 81 1.20 -4.26 8.16
N ARG A 82 0.74 -5.46 8.52
CA ARG A 82 -0.54 -5.64 9.24
C ARG A 82 -0.52 -4.89 10.57
N ASP A 83 0.59 -4.99 11.29
CA ASP A 83 0.76 -4.32 12.59
C ASP A 83 0.89 -2.79 12.38
N LEU A 84 1.55 -2.34 11.31
CA LEU A 84 1.70 -0.93 10.95
C LEU A 84 0.38 -0.24 10.57
N VAL A 85 -0.47 -0.91 9.79
CA VAL A 85 -1.78 -0.34 9.44
C VAL A 85 -2.74 -0.32 10.62
N ASP A 86 -2.31 -0.80 11.80
CA ASP A 86 -3.09 -0.89 13.04
C ASP A 86 -4.48 -1.44 12.74
N LEU A 87 -4.52 -2.70 12.28
CA LEU A 87 -5.74 -3.41 11.95
C LEU A 87 -6.56 -3.67 13.23
N LYS A 88 -7.08 -2.61 13.87
CA LYS A 88 -8.16 -2.64 14.88
C LYS A 88 -9.47 -3.15 14.29
N VAL A 89 -9.49 -3.27 12.97
CA VAL A 89 -10.57 -3.82 12.17
C VAL A 89 -10.44 -5.34 12.17
N SER A 90 -11.19 -6.03 13.03
CA SER A 90 -11.32 -7.50 12.98
C SER A 90 -12.04 -7.91 11.69
N PHE A 91 -11.30 -7.98 10.58
CA PHE A 91 -11.81 -8.44 9.29
C PHE A 91 -11.39 -9.89 9.06
N GLU A 92 -12.31 -10.82 9.28
CA GLU A 92 -12.06 -12.27 9.16
C GLU A 92 -12.27 -12.82 7.74
N GLY A 93 -12.46 -11.93 6.76
CA GLY A 93 -12.81 -12.28 5.39
C GLY A 93 -14.15 -11.69 4.97
N GLY A 94 -14.38 -11.60 3.66
CA GLY A 94 -15.56 -10.95 3.10
C GLY A 94 -15.29 -10.33 1.73
N SER A 95 -16.28 -9.61 1.21
CA SER A 95 -16.17 -8.86 -0.03
C SER A 95 -15.27 -7.62 0.13
N MET A 96 -14.89 -6.98 -0.99
CA MET A 96 -14.20 -5.69 -0.97
C MET A 96 -15.03 -4.60 -0.27
N VAL A 97 -16.36 -4.67 -0.42
CA VAL A 97 -17.30 -3.73 0.21
C VAL A 97 -17.26 -3.86 1.73
N ASP A 98 -17.24 -5.10 2.24
CA ASP A 98 -17.12 -5.35 3.68
C ASP A 98 -15.82 -4.78 4.22
N LEU A 99 -14.71 -4.95 3.49
CA LEU A 99 -13.42 -4.39 3.87
C LEU A 99 -13.46 -2.86 3.88
N LEU A 100 -13.97 -2.21 2.85
CA LEU A 100 -14.14 -0.76 2.78
C LEU A 100 -14.93 -0.21 3.97
N ASN A 101 -16.08 -0.81 4.26
CA ASN A 101 -16.93 -0.44 5.40
C ASN A 101 -16.19 -0.58 6.73
N ALA A 102 -15.38 -1.62 6.87
CA ALA A 102 -14.58 -1.88 8.06
C ALA A 102 -13.49 -0.79 8.28
N TRP A 103 -13.08 -0.11 7.21
CA TRP A 103 -12.21 1.07 7.24
C TRP A 103 -12.98 2.42 7.27
N GLY A 104 -14.32 2.39 7.28
CA GLY A 104 -15.17 3.57 7.20
C GLY A 104 -15.01 4.32 5.88
N LEU A 105 -14.83 3.58 4.79
CA LEU A 105 -14.69 4.03 3.41
C LEU A 105 -15.87 3.52 2.57
N ASP A 106 -16.18 4.22 1.49
CA ASP A 106 -17.23 3.82 0.54
C ASP A 106 -16.64 3.22 -0.75
N GLU A 107 -17.50 2.83 -1.69
CA GLU A 107 -17.11 2.19 -2.95
C GLU A 107 -16.17 3.04 -3.83
N THR A 108 -16.20 4.38 -3.69
CA THR A 108 -15.31 5.30 -4.42
C THR A 108 -13.85 5.21 -3.95
N GLU A 109 -13.61 4.44 -2.90
CA GLU A 109 -12.29 4.18 -2.33
C GLU A 109 -11.74 2.82 -2.77
N THR A 110 -12.33 2.16 -3.76
CA THR A 110 -11.76 0.93 -4.34
C THR A 110 -10.56 1.27 -5.24
N PRO A 111 -9.31 0.91 -4.88
CA PRO A 111 -8.15 1.19 -5.73
C PRO A 111 -8.19 0.37 -7.02
N ASN A 112 -7.64 0.92 -8.11
CA ASN A 112 -7.49 0.21 -9.37
C ASN A 112 -6.36 -0.84 -9.31
N THR A 113 -6.60 -1.93 -8.59
CA THR A 113 -5.63 -3.00 -8.36
C THR A 113 -5.16 -3.73 -9.61
N LYS A 114 -5.89 -3.61 -10.73
CA LYS A 114 -5.45 -4.16 -12.03
C LYS A 114 -4.11 -3.59 -12.48
N ALA A 115 -3.81 -2.34 -12.10
CA ALA A 115 -2.54 -1.68 -12.45
C ALA A 115 -1.32 -2.34 -11.81
N ILE A 116 -1.48 -2.99 -10.65
CA ILE A 116 -0.36 -3.55 -9.88
C ILE A 116 -0.17 -5.06 -10.09
N LEU A 117 -1.13 -5.75 -10.73
CA LEU A 117 -1.05 -7.20 -10.99
C LEU A 117 0.21 -7.63 -11.76
N PRO A 118 0.69 -6.92 -12.80
CA PRO A 118 1.89 -7.34 -13.54
C PRO A 118 3.15 -7.38 -12.67
N PHE A 119 3.20 -6.54 -11.65
CA PHE A 119 4.35 -6.39 -10.77
C PHE A 119 4.37 -7.43 -9.64
N GLN A 120 3.26 -8.12 -9.37
CA GLN A 120 3.15 -9.17 -8.35
C GLN A 120 3.90 -10.47 -8.71
N THR A 121 4.56 -10.54 -9.87
CA THR A 121 5.12 -11.81 -10.36
C THR A 121 6.43 -12.17 -9.65
N ARG A 122 6.65 -13.48 -9.43
CA ARG A 122 7.95 -14.00 -8.93
C ARG A 122 9.11 -13.62 -9.86
N HIS A 123 8.84 -13.47 -11.16
CA HIS A 123 9.82 -13.01 -12.14
C HIS A 123 10.27 -11.57 -11.85
N TYR A 124 9.33 -10.66 -11.63
CA TYR A 124 9.65 -9.28 -11.27
C TYR A 124 10.40 -9.21 -9.92
N ALA A 125 9.98 -9.99 -8.93
CA ALA A 125 10.69 -10.10 -7.64
C ALA A 125 12.16 -10.53 -7.81
N ALA A 126 12.44 -11.49 -8.70
CA ALA A 126 13.81 -11.93 -8.98
C ALA A 126 14.64 -10.85 -9.68
N THR A 127 14.05 -10.06 -10.58
CA THR A 127 14.74 -8.93 -11.21
C THR A 127 15.10 -7.82 -10.23
N GLN A 128 14.24 -7.54 -9.25
CA GLN A 128 14.52 -6.55 -8.21
C GLN A 128 15.62 -7.01 -7.24
N LYS A 129 15.59 -8.29 -6.81
CA LYS A 129 16.65 -8.88 -5.96
C LYS A 129 18.04 -8.90 -6.63
N LYS A 130 18.12 -8.86 -7.97
CA LYS A 130 19.39 -8.81 -8.71
C LYS A 130 20.00 -7.40 -8.78
N ASN A 131 19.16 -6.36 -8.59
CA ASN A 131 19.54 -4.96 -8.74
C ASN A 131 19.63 -4.20 -7.40
N SER A 132 19.41 -4.89 -6.27
CA SER A 132 19.56 -4.36 -4.89
C SER A 132 20.93 -4.74 -4.33
#